data_AF-A0A934G7L5-F1
#
_entry.id   AF-A0A934G7L5-F1
#
_cell.length_a   1.000
_cell.length_b   1.000
_cell.length_c   1.000
_cell.angle_alpha   90.00
_cell.angle_beta   90.00
_cell.angle_gamma   90.00
#
_symmetry.space_group_name_H-M   'P 1'
#
loop_
_entity.id
_entity.type
_entity.pdbx_description
1 polymer ?
#
loop_
_entity_poly.entity_id
_entity_poly.type
_entity_poly.pdbx_seq_one_letter_code
_entity_poly.pdbx_strand_id
1 'polypeptide(L)'
;MAKSIERSRSFRTPWNALARLGFSAVFFFWLYLIWNSTSGLNESIDATTDRLTAIHHIQVEFKNEIQLWKDLLLRSNNDKALDQNWRAFEAQHRKVVDEAGKIIAQNDVREIHQKMKSFIEAHALNHEKYRMSMDLLVQNNYNPTRADAAVKGIDEPILTYLAVSELDMLGEKRRLNDNLIAKARNQIEQSLFALVFIGMLAIWMPKH
;
A
#
# COMPACT_ATOMS: atom_id res chain seq x y z
N MET A 1 -80.73 -18.93 -38.51
CA MET A 1 -79.32 -19.22 -38.86
C MET A 1 -78.65 -17.94 -39.34
N ALA A 2 -77.85 -17.28 -38.52
CA ALA A 2 -76.82 -16.33 -38.96
C ALA A 2 -75.71 -16.35 -37.91
N LYS A 3 -74.55 -16.86 -38.32
CA LYS A 3 -73.40 -17.23 -37.48
C LYS A 3 -72.58 -15.97 -37.18
N SER A 4 -72.35 -15.67 -35.91
CA SER A 4 -71.47 -14.59 -35.46
C SER A 4 -70.03 -14.84 -35.94
N ILE A 5 -69.46 -13.89 -36.68
CA ILE A 5 -68.04 -13.90 -37.04
C ILE A 5 -67.26 -13.27 -35.88
N GLU A 6 -66.66 -14.14 -35.08
CA GLU A 6 -65.77 -13.78 -33.97
C GLU A 6 -64.41 -13.33 -34.57
N ARG A 7 -64.11 -12.03 -34.45
CA ARG A 7 -62.85 -11.44 -34.93
C ARG A 7 -61.76 -11.75 -33.90
N SER A 8 -60.99 -12.83 -34.11
CA SER A 8 -59.86 -13.17 -33.25
C SER A 8 -58.79 -12.07 -33.34
N ARG A 9 -58.66 -11.25 -32.29
CA ARG A 9 -57.49 -10.40 -32.10
C ARG A 9 -56.35 -11.31 -31.69
N SER A 10 -55.56 -11.77 -32.66
CA SER A 10 -54.30 -12.46 -32.35
C SER A 10 -53.37 -11.44 -31.68
N PHE A 11 -53.20 -11.57 -30.37
CA PHE A 11 -52.23 -10.79 -29.61
C PHE A 11 -50.84 -11.36 -29.90
N ARG A 12 -50.34 -11.12 -31.12
CA ARG A 12 -48.92 -11.29 -31.42
C ARG A 12 -48.24 -10.09 -30.78
N THR A 13 -47.85 -10.21 -29.51
CA THR A 13 -46.76 -9.36 -29.00
C THR A 13 -45.62 -9.53 -30.00
N PRO A 14 -45.23 -8.49 -30.75
CA PRO A 14 -44.15 -8.65 -31.71
C PRO A 14 -42.95 -9.02 -30.86
N TRP A 15 -42.41 -10.21 -31.10
CA TRP A 15 -41.19 -10.74 -30.50
C TRP A 15 -40.11 -9.66 -30.32
N ASN A 16 -40.09 -8.72 -31.27
CA ASN A 16 -39.31 -7.49 -31.33
C ASN A 16 -39.40 -6.58 -30.09
N ALA A 17 -40.56 -6.39 -29.46
CA ALA A 17 -40.73 -5.47 -28.32
C ALA A 17 -40.21 -6.06 -27.00
N LEU A 18 -40.49 -7.35 -26.75
CA LEU A 18 -39.98 -8.05 -25.57
C LEU A 18 -38.45 -8.24 -25.67
N ALA A 19 -37.97 -8.57 -26.87
CA ALA A 19 -36.54 -8.66 -27.15
C ALA A 19 -35.83 -7.32 -26.89
N ARG A 20 -36.38 -6.19 -27.40
CA ARG A 20 -35.80 -4.85 -27.18
C ARG A 20 -35.66 -4.49 -25.69
N LEU A 21 -36.68 -4.76 -24.89
CA LEU A 21 -36.64 -4.50 -23.45
C LEU A 21 -35.61 -5.39 -22.73
N GLY A 22 -35.54 -6.67 -23.09
CA GLY A 22 -34.51 -7.58 -22.59
C GLY A 22 -33.09 -7.12 -22.95
N PHE A 23 -32.88 -6.63 -24.17
CA PHE A 23 -31.59 -6.12 -24.61
C PHE A 23 -31.17 -4.84 -23.89
N SER A 24 -32.09 -3.88 -23.70
CA SER A 24 -31.80 -2.69 -22.90
C SER A 24 -31.43 -3.07 -21.47
N ALA A 25 -32.13 -4.03 -20.86
CA ALA A 25 -31.78 -4.51 -19.53
C ALA A 25 -30.37 -5.15 -19.46
N VAL A 26 -29.99 -5.96 -20.46
CA VAL A 26 -28.63 -6.53 -20.55
C VAL A 26 -27.58 -5.44 -20.76
N PHE A 27 -27.86 -4.44 -21.60
CA PHE A 27 -26.96 -3.31 -21.84
C PHE A 27 -26.72 -2.49 -20.57
N PHE A 28 -27.78 -2.13 -19.85
CA PHE A 28 -27.67 -1.39 -18.59
C PHE A 28 -27.07 -2.23 -17.46
N PHE A 29 -27.36 -3.54 -17.41
CA PHE A 29 -26.72 -4.47 -16.49
C PHE A 29 -25.21 -4.55 -16.75
N TRP A 30 -24.81 -4.59 -18.02
CA TRP A 30 -23.40 -4.63 -18.40
C TRP A 30 -22.68 -3.30 -18.12
N LEU A 31 -23.34 -2.15 -18.36
CA LEU A 31 -22.86 -0.83 -17.91
C LEU A 31 -22.69 -0.76 -16.38
N TYR A 32 -23.62 -1.32 -15.63
CA TYR A 32 -23.56 -1.42 -14.18
C TYR A 32 -22.37 -2.27 -13.71
N LEU A 33 -22.11 -3.41 -14.38
CA LEU A 33 -20.93 -4.24 -14.07
C LEU A 33 -19.60 -3.52 -14.31
N ILE A 34 -19.51 -2.70 -15.38
CA ILE A 34 -18.32 -1.89 -15.66
C ILE A 34 -18.15 -0.79 -14.60
N TRP A 35 -19.23 -0.07 -14.29
CA TRP A 35 -19.22 1.03 -13.32
C TRP A 35 -18.76 0.58 -11.93
N ASN A 36 -19.18 -0.60 -11.48
CA ASN A 36 -18.83 -1.10 -10.16
C ASN A 36 -17.39 -1.66 -10.07
N SER A 37 -16.70 -1.86 -11.20
CA SER A 37 -15.38 -2.50 -11.22
C SER A 37 -14.20 -1.53 -11.08
N THR A 38 -14.40 -0.22 -11.25
CA THR A 38 -13.32 0.78 -11.25
C THR A 38 -13.04 1.38 -9.86
N SER A 39 -14.02 1.36 -8.95
CA SER A 39 -13.92 2.02 -7.63
C SER A 39 -12.92 1.35 -6.68
N GLY A 40 -12.79 0.02 -6.69
CA GLY A 40 -11.86 -0.69 -5.81
C GLY A 40 -10.39 -0.69 -6.26
N LEU A 41 -10.08 -0.16 -7.44
CA LEU A 41 -8.72 -0.22 -8.02
C LEU A 41 -7.83 0.90 -7.47
N ASN A 42 -8.33 2.15 -7.45
CA ASN A 42 -7.58 3.30 -6.96
C ASN A 42 -7.22 3.18 -5.47
N GLU A 43 -8.15 2.68 -4.64
CA GLU A 43 -7.95 2.55 -3.19
C GLU A 43 -6.76 1.63 -2.84
N SER A 44 -6.57 0.53 -3.57
CA SER A 44 -5.45 -0.40 -3.35
C SER A 44 -4.09 0.15 -3.78
N ILE A 45 -4.06 0.99 -4.83
CA ILE A 45 -2.84 1.63 -5.34
C ILE A 45 -2.38 2.72 -4.37
N ASP A 46 -3.32 3.53 -3.90
CA ASP A 46 -3.06 4.63 -2.98
C ASP A 46 -2.54 4.07 -1.65
N ALA A 47 -3.24 3.09 -1.07
CA ALA A 47 -2.82 2.43 0.17
C ALA A 47 -1.43 1.78 0.08
N THR A 48 -1.07 1.19 -1.07
CA THR A 48 0.28 0.59 -1.25
C THR A 48 1.36 1.66 -1.43
N THR A 49 1.03 2.75 -2.11
CA THR A 49 1.95 3.89 -2.29
C THR A 49 2.21 4.63 -0.97
N ASP A 50 1.18 4.79 -0.14
CA ASP A 50 1.28 5.41 1.18
C ASP A 50 2.18 4.57 2.10
N ARG A 51 2.00 3.24 2.11
CA ARG A 51 2.84 2.32 2.90
C ARG A 51 4.31 2.36 2.48
N LEU A 52 4.58 2.36 1.17
CA LEU A 52 5.95 2.48 0.65
C LEU A 52 6.60 3.78 1.12
N THR A 53 5.87 4.88 1.01
CA THR A 53 6.33 6.22 1.44
C THR A 53 6.60 6.24 2.94
N ALA A 54 5.75 5.59 3.74
CA ALA A 54 5.92 5.48 5.18
C ALA A 54 7.16 4.67 5.58
N ILE A 55 7.42 3.51 4.95
CA ILE A 55 8.63 2.71 5.20
C ILE A 55 9.88 3.52 4.86
N HIS A 56 9.88 4.20 3.71
CA HIS A 56 10.98 5.05 3.29
C HIS A 56 11.23 6.18 4.30
N HIS A 57 10.15 6.82 4.77
CA HIS A 57 10.22 7.86 5.78
C HIS A 57 10.85 7.35 7.09
N ILE A 58 10.44 6.18 7.59
CA ILE A 58 11.06 5.56 8.78
C ILE A 58 12.57 5.37 8.59
N GLN A 59 13.00 4.94 7.40
CA GLN A 59 14.42 4.78 7.10
C GLN A 59 15.18 6.11 7.16
N VAL A 60 14.59 7.20 6.69
CA VAL A 60 15.17 8.54 6.82
C VAL A 60 15.26 8.96 8.29
N GLU A 61 14.19 8.75 9.06
CA GLU A 61 14.13 9.08 10.48
C GLU A 61 15.12 8.25 11.31
N PHE A 62 15.31 6.97 11.01
CA PHE A 62 16.31 6.14 11.66
C PHE A 62 17.74 6.56 11.29
N LYS A 63 17.99 6.95 10.03
CA LYS A 63 19.28 7.56 9.65
C LYS A 63 19.54 8.86 10.42
N ASN A 64 18.50 9.67 10.66
CA ASN A 64 18.62 10.87 11.50
C ASN A 64 18.96 10.52 12.95
N GLU A 65 18.34 9.47 13.52
CA GLU A 65 18.69 8.94 14.85
C GLU A 65 20.18 8.58 14.96
N ILE A 66 20.72 7.86 13.98
CA ILE A 66 22.16 7.51 13.92
C ILE A 66 23.04 8.78 13.86
N GLN A 67 22.60 9.83 13.15
CA GLN A 67 23.35 11.08 13.12
C GLN A 67 23.30 11.82 14.45
N LEU A 68 22.14 11.87 15.11
CA LEU A 68 22.02 12.45 16.45
C LEU A 68 22.87 11.70 17.47
N TRP A 69 22.98 10.38 17.34
CA TRP A 69 23.89 9.58 18.15
C TRP A 69 25.36 9.99 17.93
N LYS A 70 25.80 10.13 16.68
CA LYS A 70 27.16 10.59 16.37
C LYS A 70 27.41 12.00 16.90
N ASP A 71 26.45 12.90 16.73
CA ASP A 71 26.53 14.26 17.27
C ASP A 71 26.58 14.25 18.81
N LEU A 72 25.86 13.35 19.48
CA LEU A 72 25.96 13.14 20.92
C LEU A 72 27.39 12.76 21.31
N LEU A 73 28.01 11.78 20.64
CA LEU A 73 29.38 11.37 20.93
C LEU A 73 30.39 12.51 20.70
N LEU A 74 30.22 13.29 19.63
CA LEU A 74 31.20 14.30 19.22
C LEU A 74 31.04 15.64 19.93
N ARG A 75 29.82 15.99 20.37
CA ARG A 75 29.49 17.34 20.89
C ARG A 75 29.21 17.35 22.39
N SER A 76 29.15 16.21 23.05
CA SER A 76 28.96 16.14 24.50
C SER A 76 30.30 16.13 25.21
N ASN A 77 30.69 17.27 25.79
CA ASN A 77 31.95 17.42 26.54
C ASN A 77 31.74 17.67 28.05
N ASN A 78 30.48 17.65 28.49
CA ASN A 78 30.05 17.77 29.88
C ASN A 78 28.61 17.22 30.01
N ASP A 79 28.15 17.02 31.25
CA ASP A 79 26.83 16.44 31.53
C ASP A 79 25.66 17.23 30.94
N LYS A 80 25.75 18.56 30.90
CA LYS A 80 24.69 19.41 30.35
C LYS A 80 24.53 19.19 28.83
N ALA A 81 25.65 19.15 28.11
CA ALA A 81 25.65 18.87 26.68
C ALA A 81 25.19 17.44 26.39
N LEU A 82 25.61 16.49 27.22
CA LEU A 82 25.19 15.09 27.13
C LEU A 82 23.68 14.94 27.29
N ASP A 83 23.09 15.49 28.36
CA ASP A 83 21.65 15.43 28.61
C ASP A 83 20.85 16.09 27.48
N GLN A 84 21.31 17.24 26.96
CA GLN A 84 20.66 17.90 25.83
C GLN A 84 20.64 17.02 24.56
N ASN A 85 21.80 16.47 24.20
CA ASN A 85 21.92 15.63 23.00
C ASN A 85 21.17 14.30 23.18
N TRP A 86 21.21 13.72 24.39
CA TRP A 86 20.49 12.49 24.72
C TRP A 86 18.97 12.68 24.60
N ARG A 87 18.42 13.80 25.08
CA ARG A 87 16.99 14.11 24.92
C ARG A 87 16.57 14.23 23.46
N ALA A 88 17.42 14.82 22.62
CA ALA A 88 17.17 14.92 21.18
C ALA A 88 17.18 13.53 20.51
N PHE A 89 18.18 12.72 20.85
CA PHE A 89 18.27 11.33 20.40
C PHE A 89 17.04 10.51 20.83
N GLU A 90 16.64 10.60 22.10
CA GLU A 90 15.48 9.87 22.64
C GLU A 90 14.16 10.31 21.98
N ALA A 91 14.01 11.61 21.69
CA ALA A 91 12.85 12.12 20.96
C ALA A 91 12.78 11.55 19.54
N GLN A 92 13.92 11.46 18.86
CA GLN A 92 14.01 10.84 17.55
C GLN A 92 13.73 9.33 17.60
N HIS A 93 14.27 8.63 18.59
CA HIS A 93 14.03 7.21 18.83
C HIS A 93 12.53 6.92 18.98
N ARG A 94 11.82 7.67 19.84
CA ARG A 94 10.36 7.54 20.00
C ARG A 94 9.60 7.78 18.70
N LYS A 95 10.00 8.80 17.93
CA LYS A 95 9.37 9.09 16.63
C LYS A 95 9.49 7.90 15.68
N VAL A 96 10.65 7.25 15.62
CA VAL A 96 10.88 6.06 14.79
C VAL A 96 9.99 4.90 15.25
N VAL A 97 9.89 4.65 16.56
CA VAL A 97 9.01 3.60 17.13
C VAL A 97 7.54 3.87 16.82
N ASP A 98 7.07 5.11 17.00
CA ASP A 98 5.68 5.50 16.77
C ASP A 98 5.29 5.32 15.30
N GLU A 99 6.14 5.77 14.35
CA GLU A 99 5.89 5.60 12.92
C GLU A 99 5.90 4.11 12.51
N ALA A 100 6.84 3.32 13.04
CA ALA A 100 6.87 1.89 12.78
C ALA A 100 5.64 1.15 13.34
N GLY A 101 5.17 1.55 14.53
CA GLY A 101 3.94 1.02 15.13
C GLY A 101 2.70 1.28 14.28
N LYS A 102 2.59 2.46 13.66
CA LYS A 102 1.49 2.77 12.72
C LYS A 102 1.50 1.84 11.52
N ILE A 103 2.68 1.57 10.93
CA ILE A 103 2.77 0.64 9.79
C ILE A 103 2.33 -0.76 10.21
N ILE A 104 2.77 -1.26 11.35
CA ILE A 104 2.38 -2.59 11.84
C ILE A 104 0.85 -2.67 12.03
N ALA A 105 0.22 -1.64 12.56
CA ALA A 105 -1.22 -1.62 12.81
C ALA A 105 -2.08 -1.51 11.53
N GLN A 106 -1.55 -0.92 10.45
CA GLN A 106 -2.29 -0.59 9.22
C GLN A 106 -2.02 -1.57 8.06
N ASN A 107 -1.18 -2.58 8.28
CA ASN A 107 -0.64 -3.39 7.20
C ASN A 107 -1.04 -4.87 7.30
N ASP A 108 -1.82 -5.31 6.32
CA ASP A 108 -2.32 -6.68 6.22
C ASP A 108 -1.33 -7.63 5.50
N VAL A 109 -0.26 -7.09 4.92
CA VAL A 109 0.75 -7.91 4.23
C VAL A 109 1.67 -8.54 5.27
N ARG A 110 1.53 -9.85 5.44
CA ARG A 110 2.20 -10.65 6.48
C ARG A 110 3.72 -10.48 6.48
N GLU A 111 4.35 -10.47 5.31
CA GLU A 111 5.79 -10.38 5.14
C GLU A 111 6.34 -9.04 5.67
N ILE A 112 5.68 -7.93 5.35
CA ILE A 112 6.06 -6.61 5.86
C ILE A 112 5.82 -6.54 7.36
N HIS A 113 4.66 -7.01 7.82
CA HIS A 113 4.32 -6.98 9.24
C HIS A 113 5.39 -7.69 10.07
N GLN A 114 5.84 -8.88 9.63
CA GLN A 114 6.90 -9.61 10.30
C GLN A 114 8.25 -8.86 10.29
N LYS A 115 8.62 -8.25 9.16
CA LYS A 115 9.88 -7.50 9.02
C LYS A 115 9.88 -6.22 9.86
N MET A 116 8.77 -5.48 9.87
CA MET A 116 8.61 -4.29 10.71
C MET A 116 8.62 -4.64 12.20
N LYS A 117 8.09 -5.80 12.58
CA LYS A 117 8.22 -6.30 13.95
C LYS A 117 9.68 -6.60 14.31
N SER A 118 10.41 -7.30 13.45
CA SER A 118 11.85 -7.54 13.64
C SER A 118 12.67 -6.25 13.69
N PHE A 119 12.28 -5.25 12.90
CA PHE A 119 12.85 -3.90 12.96
C PHE A 119 12.66 -3.27 14.35
N ILE A 120 11.43 -3.23 14.90
CA ILE A 120 11.18 -2.64 16.23
C ILE A 120 11.93 -3.39 17.34
N GLU A 121 11.96 -4.73 17.28
CA GLU A 121 12.68 -5.55 18.27
C GLU A 121 14.18 -5.27 18.25
N ALA A 122 14.79 -5.20 17.06
CA ALA A 122 16.20 -4.87 16.90
C ALA A 122 16.51 -3.42 17.29
N HIS A 123 15.60 -2.49 16.98
CA HIS A 123 15.70 -1.07 17.33
C HIS A 123 15.69 -0.85 18.84
N ALA A 124 14.80 -1.52 19.57
CA ALA A 124 14.78 -1.51 21.03
C ALA A 124 16.07 -2.09 21.64
N LEU A 125 16.60 -3.17 21.06
CA LEU A 125 17.87 -3.75 21.52
C LEU A 125 19.07 -2.80 21.30
N ASN A 126 19.10 -2.07 20.19
CA ASN A 126 20.15 -1.09 19.93
C ASN A 126 20.06 0.12 20.86
N HIS A 127 18.85 0.54 21.23
CA HIS A 127 18.64 1.61 22.20
C HIS A 127 19.33 1.34 23.53
N GLU A 128 19.21 0.11 24.03
CA GLU A 128 19.90 -0.30 25.26
C GLU A 128 21.43 -0.29 25.11
N LYS A 129 21.95 -0.66 23.94
CA LYS A 129 23.40 -0.54 23.65
C LYS A 129 23.87 0.91 23.60
N TYR A 130 23.06 1.81 23.04
CA TYR A 130 23.35 3.25 23.05
C TYR A 130 23.38 3.81 24.47
N ARG A 131 22.43 3.41 25.34
CA ARG A 131 22.46 3.76 26.77
C ARG A 131 23.75 3.30 27.45
N MET A 132 24.13 2.02 27.28
CA MET A 132 25.37 1.49 27.84
C MET A 132 26.62 2.22 27.30
N SER A 133 26.59 2.62 26.03
CA SER A 133 27.69 3.37 25.43
C SER A 133 27.78 4.82 25.95
N MET A 134 26.65 5.43 26.29
CA MET A 134 26.62 6.73 26.96
C MET A 134 27.35 6.68 28.32
N ASP A 135 27.19 5.61 29.09
CA ASP A 135 27.93 5.43 30.34
C ASP A 135 29.45 5.33 30.10
N LEU A 136 29.86 4.66 29.02
CA LEU A 136 31.27 4.61 28.62
C LEU A 136 31.80 6.00 28.24
N LEU A 137 30.98 6.86 27.64
CA LEU A 137 31.38 8.23 27.31
C LEU A 137 31.73 9.01 28.59
N VAL A 138 30.87 8.95 29.60
CA VAL A 138 31.08 9.64 30.90
C VAL A 138 32.31 9.06 31.62
N GLN A 139 32.42 7.74 31.72
CA GLN A 139 33.52 7.06 32.40
C GLN A 139 34.90 7.35 31.79
N ASN A 140 34.95 7.74 30.51
CA ASN A 140 36.19 8.04 29.80
C ASN A 140 36.38 9.54 29.56
N ASN A 141 35.89 10.40 30.48
CA ASN A 141 36.03 11.86 30.42
C ASN A 141 35.52 12.45 29.09
N TYR A 142 34.38 11.96 28.61
CA TYR A 142 33.76 12.34 27.34
C TYR A 142 34.61 12.09 26.10
N ASN A 143 35.54 11.12 26.14
CA ASN A 143 36.24 10.66 24.96
C ASN A 143 35.35 9.69 24.15
N PRO A 144 34.99 10.01 22.89
CA PRO A 144 34.05 9.22 22.11
C PRO A 144 34.60 7.87 21.64
N THR A 145 35.91 7.65 21.68
CA THR A 145 36.54 6.48 21.04
C THR A 145 36.02 5.14 21.57
N ARG A 146 35.89 5.00 22.89
CA ARG A 146 35.41 3.75 23.52
C ARG A 146 33.90 3.59 23.41
N ALA A 147 33.17 4.69 23.49
CA ALA A 147 31.72 4.71 23.32
C ALA A 147 31.33 4.33 21.86
N ASP A 148 31.96 4.94 20.86
CA ASP A 148 31.75 4.62 19.44
C ASP A 148 32.08 3.14 19.14
N ALA A 149 33.21 2.64 19.65
CA ALA A 149 33.61 1.25 19.46
C ALA A 149 32.58 0.24 20.00
N ALA A 150 31.88 0.56 21.09
CA ALA A 150 30.88 -0.33 21.71
C ALA A 150 29.60 -0.48 20.86
N VAL A 151 29.31 0.48 19.98
CA VAL A 151 28.09 0.52 19.15
C VAL A 151 28.39 0.42 17.65
N LYS A 152 29.65 0.14 17.29
CA LYS A 152 30.04 0.00 15.90
C LYS A 152 29.28 -1.15 15.22
N GLY A 153 28.57 -0.81 14.14
CA GLY A 153 27.87 -1.79 13.29
C GLY A 153 26.54 -2.30 13.83
N ILE A 154 26.07 -1.83 14.99
CA ILE A 154 24.81 -2.31 15.55
C ILE A 154 23.61 -1.96 14.66
N ASP A 155 23.71 -0.88 13.87
CA ASP A 155 22.61 -0.35 13.05
C ASP A 155 22.47 -1.01 11.67
N GLU A 156 23.47 -1.78 11.24
CA GLU A 156 23.48 -2.44 9.92
C GLU A 156 22.32 -3.45 9.75
N PRO A 157 22.03 -4.34 10.73
CA PRO A 157 20.87 -5.22 10.64
C PRO A 157 19.54 -4.46 10.56
N ILE A 158 19.41 -3.35 11.30
CA ILE A 158 18.18 -2.53 11.32
C ILE A 158 17.94 -1.90 9.95
N LEU A 159 18.97 -1.28 9.35
CA LEU A 159 18.89 -0.71 8.01
C LEU A 159 18.54 -1.78 6.96
N THR A 160 19.01 -3.01 7.16
CA THR A 160 18.68 -4.14 6.29
C THR A 160 17.20 -4.49 6.35
N TYR A 161 16.59 -4.56 7.54
CA TYR A 161 15.15 -4.83 7.67
C TYR A 161 14.29 -3.78 6.95
N LEU A 162 14.64 -2.50 7.07
CA LEU A 162 13.92 -1.42 6.40
C LEU A 162 14.09 -1.49 4.87
N ALA A 163 15.32 -1.67 4.39
CA ALA A 163 15.59 -1.76 2.95
C ALA A 163 14.88 -2.96 2.30
N VAL A 164 14.90 -4.12 2.98
CA VAL A 164 14.20 -5.32 2.50
C VAL A 164 12.67 -5.12 2.54
N SER A 165 12.13 -4.41 3.53
CA SER A 165 10.69 -4.10 3.58
C SER A 165 10.27 -3.14 2.47
N GLU A 166 11.11 -2.16 2.13
CA GLU A 166 10.88 -1.25 1.00
C GLU A 166 10.89 -2.01 -0.35
N LEU A 167 11.86 -2.92 -0.55
CA LEU A 167 11.93 -3.74 -1.75
C LEU A 167 10.72 -4.66 -1.93
N ASP A 168 10.26 -5.30 -0.84
CA ASP A 168 9.04 -6.10 -0.85
C ASP A 168 7.82 -5.26 -1.24
N MET A 169 7.73 -4.02 -0.75
CA MET A 169 6.64 -3.11 -1.13
C MET A 169 6.69 -2.59 -2.54
N LEU A 170 7.87 -2.37 -3.08
CA LEU A 170 8.02 -2.14 -4.50
C LEU A 170 7.57 -3.35 -5.33
N GLY A 171 7.85 -4.57 -4.86
CA GLY A 171 7.38 -5.81 -5.46
C GLY A 171 5.86 -5.92 -5.47
N GLU A 172 5.21 -5.69 -4.34
CA GLU A 172 3.74 -5.74 -4.23
C GLU A 172 3.06 -4.66 -5.08
N LYS A 173 3.59 -3.43 -5.06
CA LYS A 173 3.11 -2.35 -5.93
C LYS A 173 3.15 -2.73 -7.41
N ARG A 174 4.23 -3.38 -7.87
CA ARG A 174 4.34 -3.87 -9.25
C ARG A 174 3.30 -4.95 -9.55
N ARG A 175 3.16 -5.95 -8.67
CA ARG A 175 2.17 -7.02 -8.84
C ARG A 175 0.74 -6.48 -8.92
N LEU A 176 0.40 -5.50 -8.07
CA LEU A 176 -0.88 -4.81 -8.13
C LEU A 176 -1.04 -4.12 -9.48
N ASN A 177 -0.07 -3.32 -9.91
CA ASN A 177 -0.13 -2.63 -11.21
C ASN A 177 -0.30 -3.60 -12.39
N ASP A 178 0.43 -4.73 -12.41
CA ASP A 178 0.31 -5.74 -13.46
C ASP A 178 -1.09 -6.39 -13.48
N ASN A 179 -1.64 -6.69 -12.31
CA ASN A 179 -3.00 -7.22 -12.18
C ASN A 179 -4.05 -6.21 -12.66
N LEU A 180 -3.83 -4.92 -12.41
CA LEU A 180 -4.70 -3.84 -12.89
C LEU A 180 -4.68 -3.73 -14.41
N ILE A 181 -3.49 -3.75 -15.01
CA ILE A 181 -3.32 -3.73 -16.47
C ILE A 181 -4.00 -4.95 -17.09
N ALA A 182 -3.84 -6.14 -16.51
CA ALA A 182 -4.47 -7.37 -16.98
C ALA A 182 -6.01 -7.30 -16.88
N LYS A 183 -6.56 -6.81 -15.76
CA LYS A 183 -8.00 -6.60 -15.58
C LYS A 183 -8.55 -5.59 -16.58
N ALA A 184 -7.88 -4.45 -16.75
CA ALA A 184 -8.27 -3.42 -17.72
C ALA A 184 -8.27 -3.97 -19.16
N ARG A 185 -7.24 -4.74 -19.53
CA ARG A 185 -7.19 -5.39 -20.85
C ARG A 185 -8.36 -6.36 -21.06
N ASN A 186 -8.64 -7.24 -20.10
CA ASN A 186 -9.76 -8.17 -20.20
C ASN A 186 -11.11 -7.44 -20.30
N GLN A 187 -11.28 -6.32 -19.59
CA GLN A 187 -12.47 -5.48 -19.72
C GLN A 187 -12.59 -4.83 -21.10
N ILE A 188 -11.49 -4.33 -21.65
CA ILE A 188 -11.46 -3.78 -23.02
C ILE A 188 -11.84 -4.88 -24.02
N GLU A 189 -11.27 -6.07 -23.93
CA GLU A 189 -11.62 -7.20 -24.80
C GLU A 189 -13.11 -7.56 -24.69
N GLN A 190 -13.66 -7.66 -23.47
CA GLN A 190 -15.10 -7.91 -23.27
C GLN A 190 -15.97 -6.79 -23.84
N SER A 191 -15.54 -5.53 -23.74
CA SER A 191 -16.26 -4.40 -24.34
C SER A 191 -16.26 -4.42 -25.85
N LEU A 192 -15.15 -4.82 -26.46
CA LEU A 192 -15.07 -5.01 -27.90
C LEU A 192 -15.99 -6.17 -28.35
N PHE A 193 -16.03 -7.28 -27.61
CA PHE A 193 -16.97 -8.36 -27.89
C PHE A 193 -18.44 -7.91 -27.80
N ALA A 194 -18.79 -7.11 -26.78
CA ALA A 194 -20.14 -6.58 -26.63
C ALA A 194 -20.52 -5.65 -27.80
N LEU A 195 -19.61 -4.76 -28.24
CA LEU A 195 -19.84 -3.88 -29.39
C LEU A 195 -19.98 -4.65 -30.70
N VAL A 196 -19.12 -5.64 -30.93
CA VAL A 196 -19.19 -6.52 -32.11
C VAL A 196 -20.49 -7.34 -32.10
N PHE A 197 -20.91 -7.83 -30.95
CA PHE A 197 -22.18 -8.55 -30.77
C PHE A 197 -23.39 -7.66 -31.07
N ILE A 198 -23.40 -6.41 -30.59
CA ILE A 198 -24.43 -5.42 -30.91
C ILE A 198 -24.46 -5.11 -32.42
N GLY A 199 -23.29 -4.94 -33.05
CA GLY A 199 -23.17 -4.69 -34.49
C GLY A 199 -23.70 -5.85 -35.34
N MET A 200 -23.38 -7.10 -34.98
CA MET A 200 -23.92 -8.29 -35.65
C MET A 200 -25.45 -8.40 -35.50
N LEU A 201 -25.98 -8.10 -34.30
CA LEU A 201 -27.43 -8.12 -34.07
C LEU A 201 -28.17 -7.01 -34.84
N ALA A 202 -27.56 -5.83 -35.02
CA ALA A 202 -28.13 -4.76 -35.82
C ALA A 202 -28.25 -5.11 -37.30
N ILE A 203 -27.30 -5.87 -37.84
CA ILE A 203 -27.32 -6.40 -39.22
C ILE A 203 -28.40 -7.48 -39.38
N TRP A 204 -28.65 -8.27 -38.34
CA TRP A 204 -29.62 -9.37 -38.34
C TRP A 204 -31.08 -8.92 -38.15
N MET A 205 -31.32 -7.66 -37.74
CA MET A 205 -32.68 -7.12 -37.67
C MET A 205 -33.27 -6.96 -39.08
N PRO A 206 -34.42 -7.58 -39.40
CA PRO A 206 -35.05 -7.40 -40.69
C PRO A 206 -35.46 -5.94 -40.88
N LYS A 207 -35.01 -5.35 -41.99
CA LYS A 207 -35.44 -4.02 -42.44
C LYS A 207 -36.90 -4.16 -42.89
N HIS A 208 -37.83 -3.71 -42.06
CA HIS A 208 -39.21 -3.48 -42.47
C HIS A 208 -39.36 -2.04 -42.94
#